data_AF-A0A6J7FYT3-F1
#
_entry.id   AF-A0A6J7FYT3-F1
#
_cell.length_a   1.000
_cell.length_b   1.000
_cell.length_c   1.000
_cell.angle_alpha   90.00
_cell.angle_beta   90.00
_cell.angle_gamma   90.00
#
_symmetry.space_group_name_H-M   'P 1'
#
loop_
_entity.id
_entity.type
_entity.pdbx_description
1 polymer ?
#
loop_
_entity_poly.entity_id
_entity_poly.type
_entity_poly.pdbx_seq_one_letter_code
_entity_poly.pdbx_strand_id
1 'polypeptide(L)'
;MRKVSFFTLVVAFTSLLFMPQTMAASPKTGNACSQAGMTEVANSKTFTCLKSGKKLIWSQGREISPKSIPPIAKNKVSLAELVKQAKGALANSDNQIPTLDTSGAVKIKKVERNILANFVAANTDKKFTFLGPTPLVETDSGRAGALSLVTKDQRAVYGSRSALPPWAVGFKLATTDSRGRFNLVSSGTGEPGQAYAWRLAYREGSGIWKYQSISGVSHPSSNQKYFDEVSLGAPGNYSIRLEFEAQTTFYGLGLADGAASVSPLLNSSAVRVLVLGDSWVWPAFEESGPIHVWDGYPGALSWLSGWNVISAGVRGQGYLSSAAGETYKDRIVRDVIPQNPAVVIFTGSSNDHLFSDQQIAGEMGRDIQILQKANPDVLIIVCSPYENGGDQKAPGQTMAMKAEAMRIGVPYIDFINLPLFDQSNNGQQQLSKGHPTRLGSSYIAGVLLKEIAAIK
;
A
#
# COMPACT_ATOMS: atom_id res chain seq x y z
N MET A 1 18.24 48.98 43.11
CA MET A 1 17.49 47.70 43.07
C MET A 1 18.15 46.76 42.06
N ARG A 2 18.36 45.50 42.47
CA ARG A 2 19.28 44.49 41.89
C ARG A 2 18.94 44.10 40.45
N LYS A 3 19.93 44.16 39.55
CA LYS A 3 19.94 43.43 38.27
C LYS A 3 20.30 41.97 38.56
N VAL A 4 19.32 41.07 38.48
CA VAL A 4 19.54 39.62 38.56
C VAL A 4 19.58 39.07 37.14
N SER A 5 20.69 38.43 36.78
CA SER A 5 20.99 37.86 35.46
C SER A 5 19.92 36.89 34.96
N PHE A 6 19.36 37.19 33.79
CA PHE A 6 18.49 36.27 33.03
C PHE A 6 19.27 35.17 32.28
N PHE A 7 20.60 35.20 32.35
CA PHE A 7 21.49 34.32 31.56
C PHE A 7 21.76 32.95 32.21
N THR A 8 21.33 32.73 33.45
CA THR A 8 21.59 31.46 34.18
C THR A 8 20.45 30.45 34.09
N LEU A 9 19.24 30.87 33.64
CA LEU A 9 18.08 29.98 33.57
C LEU A 9 17.98 29.19 32.24
N VAL A 10 18.67 29.65 31.18
CA VAL A 10 18.62 29.01 29.85
C VAL A 10 19.56 27.81 29.72
N VAL A 11 20.65 27.76 30.51
CA VAL A 11 21.63 26.66 30.47
C VAL A 11 21.22 25.46 31.35
N ALA A 12 20.31 25.65 32.31
CA ALA A 12 19.82 24.58 33.18
C ALA A 12 18.68 23.75 32.57
N PHE A 13 18.03 24.21 31.49
CA PHE A 13 16.89 23.51 30.85
C PHE A 13 17.28 22.66 29.62
N THR A 14 18.48 22.83 29.07
CA THR A 14 18.96 22.09 27.89
C THR A 14 19.67 20.77 28.22
N SER A 15 19.89 20.45 29.49
CA SER A 15 20.60 19.23 29.92
C SER A 15 19.69 18.07 30.37
N LEU A 16 18.34 18.22 30.32
CA LEU A 16 17.39 17.18 30.72
C LEU A 16 16.74 16.38 29.57
N LEU A 17 17.14 16.59 28.31
CA LEU A 17 16.54 15.89 27.16
C LEU A 17 17.37 14.75 26.55
N PHE A 18 18.49 14.37 27.18
CA PHE A 18 19.24 13.16 26.79
C PHE A 18 19.10 12.09 27.86
N MET A 19 17.91 11.52 28.00
CA MET A 19 17.81 10.16 28.56
C MET A 19 18.37 9.19 27.52
N PRO A 20 19.34 8.32 27.86
CA PRO A 20 19.74 7.25 26.96
C PRO A 20 18.50 6.41 26.68
N GLN A 21 18.06 6.36 25.43
CA GLN A 21 17.13 5.34 24.99
C GLN A 21 17.87 4.02 25.14
N THR A 22 17.67 3.36 26.27
CA THR A 22 18.13 1.97 26.44
C THR A 22 17.35 1.16 25.42
N MET A 23 17.95 0.92 24.26
CA MET A 23 17.42 0.00 23.27
C MET A 23 17.19 -1.33 24.00
N ALA A 24 15.93 -1.73 24.14
CA ALA A 24 15.59 -3.00 24.74
C ALA A 24 16.32 -4.10 23.96
N ALA A 25 17.08 -4.92 24.65
CA ALA A 25 17.80 -6.02 24.03
C ALA A 25 16.79 -6.94 23.32
N SER A 26 17.08 -7.30 22.07
CA SER A 26 16.22 -8.16 21.26
C SER A 26 15.83 -9.44 22.03
N PRO A 27 14.59 -9.91 21.89
CA PRO A 27 14.04 -10.98 22.72
C PRO A 27 14.80 -12.28 22.46
N LYS A 28 15.27 -12.90 23.54
CA LYS A 28 15.93 -14.20 23.53
C LYS A 28 15.28 -15.07 24.60
N THR A 29 15.01 -16.33 24.26
CA THR A 29 14.42 -17.32 25.17
C THR A 29 15.05 -17.28 26.55
N GLY A 30 14.24 -17.10 27.59
CA GLY A 30 14.69 -17.08 28.98
C GLY A 30 15.21 -15.73 29.49
N ASN A 31 15.46 -14.75 28.64
CA ASN A 31 15.86 -13.40 29.08
C ASN A 31 14.72 -12.65 29.74
N ALA A 32 15.07 -11.69 30.60
CA ALA A 32 14.09 -10.85 31.29
C ALA A 32 13.29 -9.98 30.31
N CYS A 33 12.01 -9.80 30.62
CA CYS A 33 11.09 -8.92 29.90
C CYS A 33 10.33 -8.03 30.87
N SER A 34 9.86 -6.87 30.40
CA SER A 34 9.34 -5.80 31.26
C SER A 34 7.89 -6.01 31.71
N GLN A 35 7.08 -6.74 30.94
CA GLN A 35 5.65 -6.87 31.20
C GLN A 35 5.08 -8.23 30.74
N ALA A 36 4.40 -8.93 31.65
CA ALA A 36 3.75 -10.21 31.35
C ALA A 36 2.73 -10.06 30.21
N GLY A 37 2.74 -11.01 29.27
CA GLY A 37 1.85 -11.03 28.12
C GLY A 37 2.32 -10.20 26.92
N MET A 38 3.35 -9.36 27.07
CA MET A 38 3.94 -8.63 25.94
C MET A 38 4.54 -9.60 24.93
N THR A 39 4.45 -9.28 23.64
CA THR A 39 5.02 -10.09 22.56
C THR A 39 6.01 -9.29 21.72
N GLU A 40 7.11 -9.90 21.32
CA GLU A 40 8.07 -9.33 20.38
C GLU A 40 8.46 -10.36 19.31
N VAL A 41 8.82 -9.87 18.12
CA VAL A 41 9.22 -10.71 16.98
C VAL A 41 10.72 -10.55 16.76
N ALA A 42 11.45 -11.66 16.76
CA ALA A 42 12.86 -11.70 16.38
C ALA A 42 13.17 -13.03 15.69
N ASN A 43 14.07 -13.03 14.71
CA ASN A 43 14.50 -14.25 14.00
C ASN A 43 13.33 -15.12 13.51
N SER A 44 12.29 -14.48 12.94
CA SER A 44 11.08 -15.16 12.42
C SER A 44 10.28 -15.97 13.45
N LYS A 45 10.43 -15.65 14.74
CA LYS A 45 9.69 -16.25 15.85
C LYS A 45 9.01 -15.15 16.69
N THR A 46 7.82 -15.44 17.18
CA THR A 46 7.12 -14.60 18.16
C THR A 46 7.45 -15.08 19.57
N PHE A 47 8.04 -14.21 20.37
CA PHE A 47 8.33 -14.42 21.78
C PHE A 47 7.22 -13.78 22.62
N THR A 48 6.69 -14.49 23.62
CA THR A 48 5.77 -13.95 24.62
C THR A 48 6.47 -13.85 25.96
N CYS A 49 6.29 -12.74 26.68
CA CYS A 49 6.78 -12.55 28.03
C CYS A 49 5.90 -13.32 29.01
N LEU A 50 6.43 -14.40 29.60
CA LEU A 50 5.71 -15.32 30.49
C LEU A 50 6.18 -15.14 31.93
N LYS A 51 5.27 -15.36 32.89
CA LYS A 51 5.61 -15.44 34.30
C LYS A 51 6.21 -16.82 34.59
N SER A 52 7.46 -16.84 35.05
CA SER A 52 8.15 -18.04 35.51
C SER A 52 8.57 -17.84 36.96
N GLY A 53 7.81 -18.43 37.88
CA GLY A 53 7.93 -18.16 39.31
C GLY A 53 7.67 -16.69 39.66
N LYS A 54 8.67 -16.03 40.24
CA LYS A 54 8.63 -14.58 40.59
C LYS A 54 9.16 -13.65 39.48
N LYS A 55 9.63 -14.19 38.35
CA LYS A 55 10.26 -13.41 37.26
C LYS A 55 9.40 -13.42 35.99
N LEU A 56 9.66 -12.44 35.13
CA LEU A 56 9.12 -12.35 33.78
C LEU A 56 10.22 -12.68 32.78
N ILE A 57 10.00 -13.68 31.92
CA ILE A 57 10.98 -14.14 30.93
C ILE A 57 10.36 -14.36 29.55
N TRP A 58 11.14 -14.18 28.50
CA TRP A 58 10.73 -14.51 27.14
C TRP A 58 10.56 -16.03 26.94
N SER A 59 9.44 -16.43 26.33
CA SER A 59 9.15 -17.81 25.90
C SER A 59 10.18 -18.34 24.88
N GLN A 60 10.09 -19.62 24.49
CA GLN A 60 11.02 -20.23 23.52
C GLN A 60 10.98 -19.67 22.08
N GLY A 61 10.11 -18.69 21.80
CA GLY A 61 9.88 -18.18 20.46
C GLY A 61 9.07 -19.20 19.66
N ARG A 62 7.79 -18.89 19.41
CA ARG A 62 6.96 -19.72 18.54
C ARG A 62 7.28 -19.32 17.10
N GLU A 63 7.64 -20.29 16.27
CA GLU A 63 7.68 -20.04 14.83
C GLU A 63 6.36 -19.43 14.40
N ILE A 64 6.44 -18.40 13.56
CA ILE A 64 5.27 -17.80 12.94
C ILE A 64 4.73 -18.87 11.99
N SER A 65 3.90 -19.76 12.52
CA SER A 65 3.36 -20.89 11.81
C SER A 65 2.22 -20.36 10.94
N PRO A 66 2.33 -20.46 9.59
CA PRO A 66 1.29 -19.98 8.68
C PRO A 66 0.11 -20.95 8.70
N LYS A 67 -0.74 -20.87 9.73
CA LYS A 67 -2.12 -21.38 9.70
C LYS A 67 -2.98 -20.18 10.11
N SER A 68 -3.55 -19.39 9.20
CA SER A 68 -4.22 -19.72 7.94
C SER A 68 -3.81 -18.80 6.78
N ILE A 69 -2.72 -19.13 6.10
CA ILE A 69 -2.66 -18.87 4.66
C ILE A 69 -3.03 -20.21 4.03
N PRO A 70 -4.08 -20.30 3.20
CA PRO A 70 -4.27 -21.45 2.30
C PRO A 70 -2.94 -21.80 1.62
N PRO A 71 -2.70 -23.03 1.15
CA PRO A 71 -1.55 -23.28 0.29
C PRO A 71 -1.57 -22.21 -0.78
N ILE A 72 -0.55 -21.34 -0.77
CA ILE A 72 -0.44 -20.29 -1.76
C ILE A 72 -0.46 -21.02 -3.08
N ALA A 73 -1.57 -20.88 -3.82
CA ALA A 73 -1.63 -21.36 -5.18
C ALA A 73 -0.43 -20.75 -5.89
N LYS A 74 0.31 -21.54 -6.67
CA LYS A 74 1.45 -21.06 -7.44
C LYS A 74 0.96 -19.89 -8.30
N ASN A 75 1.20 -18.65 -7.85
CA ASN A 75 0.87 -17.43 -8.56
C ASN A 75 1.93 -17.19 -9.63
N LYS A 76 2.19 -18.21 -10.46
CA LYS A 76 3.18 -18.15 -11.52
C LYS A 76 2.58 -17.43 -12.71
N VAL A 77 3.23 -16.38 -13.15
CA VAL A 77 2.91 -15.68 -14.39
C VAL A 77 4.17 -15.67 -15.24
N SER A 78 4.07 -16.14 -16.49
CA SER A 78 5.17 -16.02 -17.44
C SER A 78 5.26 -14.61 -18.00
N LEU A 79 6.44 -14.21 -18.47
CA LEU A 79 6.61 -12.90 -19.13
C LEU A 79 5.65 -12.73 -20.31
N ALA A 80 5.50 -13.76 -21.15
CA ALA A 80 4.59 -13.73 -22.29
C ALA A 80 3.12 -13.53 -21.87
N GLU A 81 2.69 -14.15 -20.77
CA GLU A 81 1.34 -13.96 -20.23
C GLU A 81 1.16 -12.56 -19.66
N LEU A 82 2.15 -12.02 -18.93
CA LEU A 82 2.10 -10.64 -18.43
C LEU A 82 2.02 -9.63 -19.58
N VAL A 83 2.86 -9.80 -20.61
CA VAL A 83 2.85 -8.96 -21.83
C VAL A 83 1.49 -9.03 -22.52
N LYS A 84 0.90 -10.22 -22.66
CA LYS A 84 -0.42 -10.41 -23.24
C LYS A 84 -1.50 -9.69 -22.43
N GLN A 85 -1.45 -9.79 -21.10
CA GLN A 85 -2.38 -9.08 -20.23
C GLN A 85 -2.21 -7.56 -20.31
N ALA A 86 -0.98 -7.05 -20.38
CA ALA A 86 -0.72 -5.63 -20.55
C ALA A 86 -1.28 -5.11 -21.89
N LYS A 87 -1.10 -5.85 -22.99
CA LYS A 87 -1.72 -5.54 -24.29
C LYS A 87 -3.25 -5.55 -24.22
N GLY A 88 -3.82 -6.58 -23.60
CA GLY A 88 -5.27 -6.69 -23.40
C GLY A 88 -5.83 -5.54 -22.58
N ALA A 89 -5.10 -5.13 -21.54
CA ALA A 89 -5.47 -4.00 -20.70
C ALA A 89 -5.47 -2.66 -21.45
N LEU A 90 -4.45 -2.41 -22.27
CA LEU A 90 -4.36 -1.20 -23.12
C LEU A 90 -5.49 -1.13 -24.17
N ALA A 91 -6.00 -2.27 -24.61
CA ALA A 91 -7.11 -2.34 -25.56
C ALA A 91 -8.50 -2.29 -24.89
N ASN A 92 -8.56 -2.41 -23.56
CA ASN A 92 -9.82 -2.50 -22.82
C ASN A 92 -10.28 -1.12 -22.32
N SER A 93 -11.38 -0.60 -22.85
CA SER A 93 -11.96 0.69 -22.42
C SER A 93 -12.45 0.71 -20.98
N ASP A 94 -12.68 -0.46 -20.36
CA ASP A 94 -13.03 -0.54 -18.93
C ASP A 94 -11.83 -0.20 -18.02
N ASN A 95 -10.61 -0.32 -18.52
CA ASN A 95 -9.38 -0.07 -17.78
C ASN A 95 -8.98 1.41 -17.90
N GLN A 96 -9.62 2.24 -17.08
CA GLN A 96 -9.42 3.68 -17.07
C GLN A 96 -9.38 4.22 -15.65
N ILE A 97 -8.67 5.33 -15.45
CA ILE A 97 -8.68 6.05 -14.17
C ILE A 97 -10.08 6.64 -13.94
N PRO A 98 -10.69 6.46 -12.77
CA PRO A 98 -11.99 7.05 -12.50
C PRO A 98 -11.95 8.59 -12.57
N THR A 99 -12.98 9.18 -13.16
CA THR A 99 -13.16 10.64 -13.25
C THR A 99 -13.97 11.16 -12.08
N LEU A 100 -13.88 12.45 -11.74
CA LEU A 100 -14.71 13.00 -10.65
C LEU A 100 -16.18 13.09 -11.10
N ASP A 101 -17.09 12.61 -10.27
CA ASP A 101 -18.52 12.83 -10.47
C ASP A 101 -18.90 14.27 -10.10
N THR A 102 -19.25 15.08 -11.09
CA THR A 102 -19.69 16.46 -10.91
C THR A 102 -21.21 16.61 -10.85
N SER A 103 -21.97 15.52 -11.03
CA SER A 103 -23.44 15.56 -11.04
C SER A 103 -24.05 15.69 -9.64
N GLY A 104 -23.30 15.29 -8.60
CA GLY A 104 -23.80 15.24 -7.22
C GLY A 104 -24.85 14.14 -6.97
N ALA A 105 -24.97 13.17 -7.89
CA ALA A 105 -25.92 12.06 -7.77
C ALA A 105 -25.58 11.16 -6.57
N VAL A 106 -24.30 10.85 -6.38
CA VAL A 106 -23.85 10.04 -5.24
C VAL A 106 -23.52 10.94 -4.06
N LYS A 107 -24.12 10.63 -2.92
CA LYS A 107 -23.95 11.38 -1.66
C LYS A 107 -23.48 10.44 -0.56
N ILE A 108 -22.56 10.94 0.27
CA ILE A 108 -22.09 10.24 1.46
C ILE A 108 -22.34 11.13 2.66
N LYS A 109 -22.93 10.57 3.72
CA LYS A 109 -23.12 11.26 4.99
C LYS A 109 -22.81 10.35 6.16
N LYS A 110 -22.23 10.91 7.21
CA LYS A 110 -22.05 10.23 8.49
C LYS A 110 -23.39 10.03 9.19
N VAL A 111 -23.60 8.85 9.77
CA VAL A 111 -24.75 8.51 10.62
C VAL A 111 -24.28 7.90 11.94
N GLU A 112 -25.13 7.90 12.98
CA GLU A 112 -24.72 7.50 14.33
C GLU A 112 -24.50 5.98 14.49
N ARG A 113 -25.23 5.18 13.72
CA ARG A 113 -25.19 3.71 13.75
C ARG A 113 -25.57 3.13 12.39
N ASN A 114 -25.37 1.82 12.22
CA ASN A 114 -25.99 1.14 11.09
C ASN A 114 -27.53 1.22 11.25
N ILE A 115 -28.19 1.88 10.30
CA ILE A 115 -29.65 2.05 10.28
C ILE A 115 -30.33 1.11 9.27
N LEU A 116 -29.54 0.28 8.57
CA LEU A 116 -30.01 -0.57 7.49
C LEU A 116 -30.16 -2.02 7.96
N ALA A 117 -31.17 -2.71 7.43
CA ALA A 117 -31.71 -3.93 8.00
C ALA A 117 -30.77 -5.15 7.93
N ASN A 118 -29.91 -5.23 6.90
CA ASN A 118 -29.05 -6.40 6.67
C ASN A 118 -27.59 -6.01 6.72
N PHE A 119 -26.77 -6.83 7.37
CA PHE A 119 -25.34 -6.57 7.47
C PHE A 119 -24.55 -7.70 6.82
N VAL A 120 -23.67 -7.36 5.88
CA VAL A 120 -22.72 -8.27 5.25
C VAL A 120 -21.34 -8.00 5.83
N ALA A 121 -20.86 -8.90 6.69
CA ALA A 121 -19.56 -8.75 7.34
C ALA A 121 -18.39 -8.84 6.35
N ALA A 122 -17.32 -8.10 6.60
CA ALA A 122 -16.16 -8.00 5.72
C ALA A 122 -15.50 -9.36 5.40
N ASN A 123 -15.46 -10.28 6.37
CA ASN A 123 -14.91 -11.61 6.21
C ASN A 123 -15.90 -12.64 5.61
N THR A 124 -17.07 -12.21 5.11
CA THR A 124 -18.02 -13.11 4.47
C THR A 124 -17.43 -13.65 3.16
N ASP A 125 -17.34 -14.97 3.06
CA ASP A 125 -16.73 -15.63 1.89
C ASP A 125 -17.42 -15.21 0.59
N LYS A 126 -16.61 -14.96 -0.45
CA LYS A 126 -17.05 -14.62 -1.81
C LYS A 126 -18.06 -13.45 -1.88
N LYS A 127 -17.95 -12.46 -1.00
CA LYS A 127 -18.71 -11.20 -1.12
C LYS A 127 -17.88 -10.04 -1.63
N PHE A 128 -16.59 -10.04 -1.31
CA PHE A 128 -15.70 -8.93 -1.59
C PHE A 128 -14.46 -9.39 -2.35
N THR A 129 -13.95 -8.53 -3.22
CA THR A 129 -12.62 -8.62 -3.80
C THR A 129 -11.69 -7.69 -3.04
N PHE A 130 -10.48 -8.15 -2.70
CA PHE A 130 -9.46 -7.31 -2.06
C PHE A 130 -8.38 -6.93 -3.07
N LEU A 131 -8.05 -5.64 -3.10
CA LEU A 131 -7.02 -5.06 -3.94
C LEU A 131 -5.95 -4.41 -3.05
N GLY A 132 -4.70 -4.54 -3.46
CA GLY A 132 -3.54 -4.32 -2.61
C GLY A 132 -3.18 -5.58 -1.80
N PRO A 133 -2.55 -5.38 -0.63
CA PRO A 133 -2.16 -6.47 0.26
C PRO A 133 -3.35 -7.30 0.71
N THR A 134 -3.07 -8.53 1.13
CA THR A 134 -4.09 -9.37 1.76
C THR A 134 -4.31 -8.86 3.18
N PRO A 135 -5.50 -8.38 3.54
CA PRO A 135 -5.75 -7.90 4.90
C PRO A 135 -5.81 -9.06 5.89
N LEU A 136 -5.56 -8.75 7.16
CA LEU A 136 -5.74 -9.67 8.28
C LEU A 136 -7.22 -9.73 8.65
N VAL A 137 -7.68 -10.92 9.03
CA VAL A 137 -8.96 -11.08 9.73
C VAL A 137 -8.77 -10.72 11.19
N GLU A 138 -9.56 -9.75 11.66
CA GLU A 138 -9.51 -9.27 13.02
C GLU A 138 -10.23 -10.23 13.97
N THR A 139 -9.57 -10.53 15.09
CA THR A 139 -10.06 -11.48 16.10
C THR A 139 -10.41 -10.83 17.43
N ASP A 140 -10.12 -9.54 17.59
CA ASP A 140 -10.44 -8.82 18.82
C ASP A 140 -11.96 -8.77 19.05
N SER A 141 -12.42 -8.91 20.30
CA SER A 141 -13.86 -8.98 20.62
C SER A 141 -14.69 -7.80 20.08
N GLY A 142 -14.13 -6.60 19.97
CA GLY A 142 -14.79 -5.43 19.39
C GLY A 142 -14.70 -5.31 17.86
N ARG A 143 -13.83 -6.12 17.23
CA ARG A 143 -13.51 -6.08 15.79
C ARG A 143 -13.57 -7.45 15.11
N ALA A 144 -14.16 -8.44 15.77
CA ALA A 144 -14.21 -9.81 15.28
C ALA A 144 -14.88 -9.87 13.89
N GLY A 145 -14.18 -10.49 12.94
CA GLY A 145 -14.64 -10.65 11.56
C GLY A 145 -14.46 -9.41 10.67
N ALA A 146 -13.90 -8.32 11.18
CA ALA A 146 -13.45 -7.21 10.37
C ALA A 146 -12.13 -7.54 9.65
N LEU A 147 -11.76 -6.71 8.68
CA LEU A 147 -10.51 -6.82 7.93
C LEU A 147 -9.69 -5.55 8.09
N SER A 148 -8.39 -5.68 8.27
CA SER A 148 -7.47 -4.53 8.42
C SER A 148 -6.06 -4.88 7.95
N LEU A 149 -5.27 -3.88 7.53
CA LEU A 149 -3.82 -4.08 7.37
C LEU A 149 -3.05 -3.90 8.68
N VAL A 150 -3.64 -3.22 9.65
CA VAL A 150 -3.07 -2.99 10.98
C VAL A 150 -4.12 -3.28 12.05
N THR A 151 -3.77 -4.13 13.01
CA THR A 151 -4.64 -4.47 14.13
C THR A 151 -4.55 -3.43 15.24
N LYS A 152 -5.48 -3.48 16.19
CA LYS A 152 -5.55 -2.61 17.37
C LYS A 152 -4.33 -2.79 18.26
N ASP A 153 -3.82 -4.02 18.36
CA ASP A 153 -2.55 -4.34 19.00
C ASP A 153 -1.33 -4.09 18.10
N GLN A 154 -1.51 -3.33 17.02
CA GLN A 154 -0.45 -2.83 16.12
C GLN A 154 0.31 -3.95 15.39
N ARG A 155 -0.31 -5.11 15.18
CA ARG A 155 0.20 -6.12 14.23
C ARG A 155 -0.15 -5.67 12.83
N ALA A 156 0.82 -5.66 11.95
CA ALA A 156 0.65 -5.17 10.58
C ALA A 156 0.98 -6.25 9.54
N VAL A 157 0.34 -6.13 8.37
CA VAL A 157 0.63 -6.97 7.20
C VAL A 157 2.05 -6.73 6.68
N TYR A 158 2.54 -5.50 6.83
CA TYR A 158 3.92 -5.11 6.57
C TYR A 158 4.62 -4.93 7.90
N GLY A 159 5.83 -5.47 8.04
CA GLY A 159 6.62 -5.22 9.23
C GLY A 159 7.11 -3.77 9.30
N SER A 160 7.22 -3.07 8.17
CA SER A 160 7.52 -1.64 8.15
C SER A 160 6.30 -0.83 8.51
N ARG A 161 6.44 0.10 9.45
CA ARG A 161 5.43 1.15 9.65
C ARG A 161 5.52 2.25 8.58
N SER A 162 6.69 2.44 7.98
CA SER A 162 6.94 3.51 7.00
C SER A 162 6.47 3.20 5.58
N ALA A 163 5.85 2.05 5.36
CA ALA A 163 5.42 1.60 4.03
C ALA A 163 4.23 0.67 4.10
N LEU A 164 3.24 1.08 4.87
CA LEU A 164 1.95 0.42 4.84
C LEU A 164 1.22 0.90 3.57
N PRO A 165 1.09 0.06 2.53
CA PRO A 165 0.38 0.42 1.30
C PRO A 165 -1.09 0.75 1.58
N PRO A 166 -1.72 1.58 0.73
CA PRO A 166 -3.16 1.63 0.70
C PRO A 166 -3.74 0.30 0.19
N TRP A 167 -5.02 0.07 0.46
CA TRP A 167 -5.73 -1.15 0.05
C TRP A 167 -7.16 -0.81 -0.32
N ALA A 168 -7.88 -1.74 -0.93
CA ALA A 168 -9.23 -1.49 -1.41
C ALA A 168 -10.11 -2.73 -1.35
N VAL A 169 -11.42 -2.49 -1.26
CA VAL A 169 -12.47 -3.50 -1.29
C VAL A 169 -13.38 -3.23 -2.49
N GLY A 170 -13.45 -4.18 -3.41
CA GLY A 170 -14.33 -4.15 -4.57
C GLY A 170 -15.52 -5.09 -4.42
N PHE A 171 -16.71 -4.63 -4.79
CA PHE A 171 -17.90 -5.48 -4.90
C PHE A 171 -18.87 -4.98 -5.97
N LYS A 172 -19.74 -5.87 -6.44
CA LYS A 172 -20.96 -5.51 -7.17
C LYS A 172 -22.12 -5.46 -6.19
N LEU A 173 -22.98 -4.47 -6.36
CA LEU A 173 -24.21 -4.27 -5.60
C LEU A 173 -25.39 -4.26 -6.56
N ALA A 174 -26.30 -5.21 -6.41
CA ALA A 174 -27.63 -5.13 -7.01
C ALA A 174 -28.62 -4.75 -5.90
N THR A 175 -29.37 -3.65 -6.08
CA THR A 175 -30.30 -3.15 -5.07
C THR A 175 -31.58 -2.58 -5.69
N THR A 176 -32.68 -2.74 -4.96
CA THR A 176 -34.00 -2.19 -5.28
C THR A 176 -34.37 -1.00 -4.39
N ASP A 177 -33.50 -0.60 -3.44
CA ASP A 177 -33.70 0.63 -2.65
C ASP A 177 -33.79 1.82 -3.60
N SER A 178 -34.81 2.67 -3.40
CA SER A 178 -35.11 3.79 -4.31
C SER A 178 -33.98 4.82 -4.43
N ARG A 179 -33.01 4.79 -3.52
CA ARG A 179 -31.81 5.65 -3.52
C ARG A 179 -30.51 4.85 -3.63
N GLY A 180 -30.59 3.54 -3.82
CA GLY A 180 -29.44 2.64 -3.86
C GLY A 180 -28.55 2.71 -2.61
N ARG A 181 -29.16 2.75 -1.43
CA ARG A 181 -28.41 3.01 -0.18
C ARG A 181 -27.67 1.80 0.37
N PHE A 182 -26.48 2.05 0.88
CA PHE A 182 -25.76 1.16 1.77
C PHE A 182 -24.97 1.94 2.82
N ASN A 183 -24.64 1.31 3.95
CA ASN A 183 -23.81 1.88 5.00
C ASN A 183 -22.45 1.21 4.99
N LEU A 184 -21.38 1.98 4.81
CA LEU A 184 -20.04 1.51 5.12
C LEU A 184 -19.81 1.55 6.63
N VAL A 185 -19.30 0.46 7.19
CA VAL A 185 -18.88 0.41 8.59
C VAL A 185 -17.35 0.28 8.66
N SER A 186 -16.70 1.30 9.21
CA SER A 186 -15.24 1.39 9.30
C SER A 186 -14.76 1.89 10.66
N SER A 187 -13.47 1.70 10.95
CA SER A 187 -12.75 2.39 12.03
C SER A 187 -11.30 2.60 11.59
N GLY A 188 -10.47 3.22 12.43
CA GLY A 188 -9.05 3.42 12.10
C GLY A 188 -8.14 3.19 13.30
N THR A 189 -6.98 2.59 13.05
CA THR A 189 -5.95 2.37 14.08
C THR A 189 -4.79 3.34 13.89
N GLY A 190 -4.58 4.29 14.79
CA GLY A 190 -3.48 5.25 14.64
C GLY A 190 -3.18 5.95 15.96
N GLU A 191 -2.18 6.83 15.92
CA GLU A 191 -1.88 7.67 17.08
C GLU A 191 -3.04 8.63 17.38
N PRO A 192 -3.28 8.99 18.65
CA PRO A 192 -4.30 9.98 18.99
C PRO A 192 -4.12 11.28 18.19
N GLY A 193 -5.19 11.76 17.57
CA GLY A 193 -5.17 12.97 16.74
C GLY A 193 -4.87 12.72 15.25
N GLN A 194 -4.48 11.51 14.85
CA GLN A 194 -4.45 11.13 13.44
C GLN A 194 -5.87 10.86 12.92
N ALA A 195 -6.05 11.04 11.62
CA ALA A 195 -7.26 10.62 10.91
C ALA A 195 -6.94 9.45 9.98
N TYR A 196 -7.98 8.73 9.58
CA TYR A 196 -7.92 7.84 8.43
C TYR A 196 -8.92 8.31 7.39
N ALA A 197 -8.65 8.01 6.13
CA ALA A 197 -9.53 8.32 5.02
C ALA A 197 -9.88 7.08 4.18
N TRP A 198 -11.03 7.18 3.52
CA TRP A 198 -11.46 6.26 2.50
C TRP A 198 -12.19 7.03 1.39
N ARG A 199 -12.13 6.54 0.14
CA ARG A 199 -12.88 7.12 -0.99
C ARG A 199 -13.66 6.08 -1.77
N LEU A 200 -14.72 6.54 -2.42
CA LEU A 200 -15.63 5.71 -3.21
C LEU A 200 -15.39 5.94 -4.70
N ALA A 201 -15.07 4.86 -5.42
CA ALA A 201 -15.21 4.78 -6.87
C ALA A 201 -16.40 3.89 -7.22
N TYR A 202 -17.20 4.28 -8.21
CA TYR A 202 -18.39 3.54 -8.63
C TYR A 202 -18.64 3.64 -10.13
N ARG A 203 -19.39 2.68 -10.67
CA ARG A 203 -20.07 2.79 -11.96
C ARG A 203 -21.40 2.05 -11.92
N GLU A 204 -22.36 2.54 -12.67
CA GLU A 204 -23.63 1.84 -12.91
C GLU A 204 -23.51 0.98 -14.18
N GLY A 205 -23.91 -0.29 -14.10
CA GLY A 205 -23.79 -1.23 -15.20
C GLY A 205 -22.37 -1.30 -15.78
N SER A 206 -22.26 -1.13 -17.10
CA SER A 206 -21.00 -1.05 -17.85
C SER A 206 -20.54 0.40 -18.09
N GLY A 207 -21.01 1.34 -17.27
CA GLY A 207 -20.65 2.76 -17.39
C GLY A 207 -19.18 3.06 -17.05
N ILE A 208 -18.85 4.34 -17.11
CA ILE A 208 -17.52 4.86 -16.78
C ILE A 208 -17.36 4.90 -15.25
N TRP A 209 -16.18 4.52 -14.76
CA TRP A 209 -15.82 4.65 -13.35
C TRP A 209 -15.73 6.11 -12.94
N LYS A 210 -16.36 6.44 -11.81
CA LYS A 210 -16.34 7.78 -11.23
C LYS A 210 -15.95 7.74 -9.76
N TYR A 211 -15.15 8.71 -9.32
CA TYR A 211 -14.97 9.02 -7.91
C TYR A 211 -16.12 9.92 -7.44
N GLN A 212 -16.70 9.61 -6.28
CA GLN A 212 -17.65 10.52 -5.63
C GLN A 212 -16.95 11.80 -5.12
N SER A 213 -15.71 11.66 -4.65
CA SER A 213 -14.83 12.74 -4.21
C SER A 213 -13.38 12.32 -4.41
N ILE A 214 -12.49 13.27 -4.70
CA ILE A 214 -11.05 12.99 -4.81
C ILE A 214 -10.45 12.67 -3.43
N SER A 215 -10.73 13.51 -2.42
CA SER A 215 -10.19 13.34 -1.06
C SER A 215 -10.89 12.26 -0.25
N GLY A 216 -12.12 11.87 -0.66
CA GLY A 216 -12.93 10.91 0.07
C GLY A 216 -13.51 11.47 1.37
N VAL A 217 -13.78 10.56 2.31
CA VAL A 217 -14.33 10.79 3.65
C VAL A 217 -13.27 10.45 4.68
N SER A 218 -13.12 11.31 5.70
CA SER A 218 -12.15 11.11 6.77
C SER A 218 -12.82 11.07 8.14
N HIS A 219 -12.30 10.23 9.02
CA HIS A 219 -12.69 10.14 10.42
C HIS A 219 -11.46 10.10 11.33
N PRO A 220 -11.58 10.54 12.60
CA PRO A 220 -10.52 10.35 13.58
C PRO A 220 -10.15 8.87 13.73
N SER A 221 -8.86 8.59 13.80
CA SER A 221 -8.34 7.26 14.09
C SER A 221 -8.68 6.88 15.52
N SER A 222 -9.64 5.98 15.67
CA SER A 222 -10.02 5.38 16.93
C SER A 222 -10.62 4.00 16.70
N ASN A 223 -10.67 3.20 17.78
CA ASN A 223 -11.37 1.91 17.75
C ASN A 223 -12.91 2.06 17.72
N GLN A 224 -13.42 3.30 17.69
CA GLN A 224 -14.84 3.56 17.51
C GLN A 224 -15.24 3.29 16.05
N LYS A 225 -16.37 2.60 15.87
CA LYS A 225 -16.97 2.41 14.56
C LYS A 225 -17.59 3.71 14.07
N TYR A 226 -17.30 4.04 12.82
CA TYR A 226 -17.95 5.07 12.04
C TYR A 226 -18.88 4.41 11.03
N PHE A 227 -19.98 5.10 10.73
CA PHE A 227 -21.02 4.64 9.83
C PHE A 227 -21.26 5.73 8.80
N ASP A 228 -21.00 5.42 7.54
CA ASP A 228 -21.21 6.34 6.43
C ASP A 228 -22.31 5.80 5.53
N GLU A 229 -23.47 6.46 5.50
CA GLU A 229 -24.54 6.15 4.54
C GLU A 229 -24.14 6.70 3.18
N VAL A 230 -24.02 5.80 2.21
CA VAL A 230 -23.86 6.09 0.79
C VAL A 230 -25.24 6.01 0.14
N SER A 231 -25.61 7.02 -0.62
CA SER A 231 -26.82 7.08 -1.45
C SER A 231 -26.37 7.19 -2.91
N LEU A 232 -26.62 6.15 -3.72
CA LEU A 232 -26.24 6.11 -5.13
C LEU A 232 -27.19 6.91 -6.03
N GLY A 233 -28.38 7.27 -5.52
CA GLY A 233 -29.35 8.14 -6.18
C GLY A 233 -30.48 7.40 -6.88
N ALA A 234 -30.32 6.12 -7.17
CA ALA A 234 -31.32 5.26 -7.81
C ALA A 234 -31.12 3.78 -7.44
N PRO A 235 -32.13 2.91 -7.63
CA PRO A 235 -31.94 1.46 -7.64
C PRO A 235 -31.15 1.04 -8.89
N GLY A 236 -30.46 -0.09 -8.84
CA GLY A 236 -29.71 -0.57 -9.99
C GLY A 236 -28.62 -1.60 -9.66
N ASN A 237 -27.77 -1.82 -10.66
CA ASN A 237 -26.59 -2.68 -10.57
C ASN A 237 -25.33 -1.81 -10.62
N TYR A 238 -24.58 -1.79 -9.53
CA TYR A 238 -23.39 -0.96 -9.37
C TYR A 238 -22.16 -1.82 -9.21
N SER A 239 -21.06 -1.40 -9.81
CA SER A 239 -19.71 -1.84 -9.43
C SER A 239 -19.11 -0.78 -8.52
N ILE A 240 -18.61 -1.17 -7.35
CA ILE A 240 -18.10 -0.27 -6.33
C ILE A 240 -16.70 -0.71 -5.91
N ARG A 241 -15.80 0.25 -5.77
CA ARG A 241 -14.48 0.08 -5.14
C ARG A 241 -14.35 1.12 -4.02
N LEU A 242 -14.17 0.63 -2.80
CA LEU A 242 -13.83 1.41 -1.63
C LEU A 242 -12.32 1.39 -1.47
N GLU A 243 -11.70 2.55 -1.59
CA GLU A 243 -10.26 2.72 -1.53
C GLU A 243 -9.87 3.29 -0.16
N PHE A 244 -9.05 2.55 0.57
CA PHE A 244 -8.69 2.81 1.97
C PHE A 244 -7.23 3.20 2.12
N GLU A 245 -6.97 4.08 3.09
CA GLU A 245 -5.66 4.17 3.72
C GLU A 245 -5.36 2.93 4.56
N ALA A 246 -4.07 2.66 4.80
CA ALA A 246 -3.62 1.40 5.37
C ALA A 246 -4.16 1.12 6.78
N GLN A 247 -4.35 2.17 7.57
CA GLN A 247 -4.81 2.11 8.94
C GLN A 247 -6.32 1.89 9.11
N THR A 248 -7.06 1.79 8.00
CA THR A 248 -8.50 1.56 8.03
C THR A 248 -8.82 0.11 8.40
N THR A 249 -9.82 -0.09 9.26
CA THR A 249 -10.48 -1.37 9.48
C THR A 249 -11.83 -1.36 8.78
N PHE A 250 -12.10 -2.34 7.91
CA PHE A 250 -13.38 -2.53 7.23
C PHE A 250 -14.19 -3.63 7.93
N TYR A 251 -15.38 -3.31 8.42
CA TYR A 251 -16.24 -4.27 9.12
C TYR A 251 -17.26 -4.93 8.20
N GLY A 252 -17.62 -4.29 7.10
CA GLY A 252 -18.66 -4.75 6.20
C GLY A 252 -19.62 -3.64 5.78
N LEU A 253 -20.76 -4.05 5.22
CA LEU A 253 -21.78 -3.16 4.67
C LEU A 253 -23.15 -3.42 5.32
N GLY A 254 -23.83 -2.36 5.72
CA GLY A 254 -25.27 -2.37 5.93
C GLY A 254 -26.00 -2.18 4.61
N LEU A 255 -27.05 -2.94 4.33
CA LEU A 255 -27.83 -2.90 3.08
C LEU A 255 -29.29 -2.52 3.39
N ALA A 256 -29.81 -1.56 2.62
CA ALA A 256 -31.12 -0.95 2.87
C ALA A 256 -32.30 -1.91 2.62
N ASP A 257 -32.22 -2.70 1.56
CA ASP A 257 -33.22 -3.72 1.20
C ASP A 257 -32.73 -5.14 1.53
N GLY A 258 -33.65 -5.99 1.98
CA GLY A 258 -33.41 -7.44 2.20
C GLY A 258 -33.05 -8.22 0.94
N ALA A 259 -33.43 -7.70 -0.22
CA ALA A 259 -33.15 -8.31 -1.51
C ALA A 259 -31.81 -7.88 -2.11
N ALA A 260 -31.09 -6.90 -1.52
CA ALA A 260 -29.80 -6.50 -2.07
C ALA A 260 -28.81 -7.66 -2.05
N SER A 261 -28.10 -7.81 -3.16
CA SER A 261 -27.04 -8.80 -3.28
C SER A 261 -25.70 -8.12 -3.46
N VAL A 262 -24.72 -8.63 -2.71
CA VAL A 262 -23.31 -8.28 -2.82
C VAL A 262 -22.57 -9.48 -3.38
N SER A 263 -21.73 -9.24 -4.39
CA SER A 263 -20.82 -10.23 -4.97
C SER A 263 -19.46 -9.62 -5.27
N PRO A 264 -18.40 -10.42 -5.45
CA PRO A 264 -17.07 -9.90 -5.72
C PRO A 264 -17.04 -9.09 -7.03
N LEU A 265 -16.23 -8.03 -7.06
CA LEU A 265 -16.11 -7.16 -8.24
C LEU A 265 -15.31 -7.83 -9.36
N LEU A 266 -14.18 -8.45 -9.00
CA LEU A 266 -13.28 -9.12 -9.92
C LEU A 266 -13.29 -10.63 -9.69
N ASN A 267 -13.08 -11.37 -10.77
CA ASN A 267 -12.75 -12.80 -10.70
C ASN A 267 -11.33 -12.98 -10.15
N SER A 268 -11.08 -14.10 -9.46
CA SER A 268 -9.86 -14.40 -8.68
C SER A 268 -8.55 -14.53 -9.50
N SER A 269 -8.54 -14.16 -10.77
CA SER A 269 -7.41 -14.33 -11.71
C SER A 269 -6.56 -13.06 -11.88
N ALA A 270 -6.85 -11.98 -11.18
CA ALA A 270 -6.06 -10.75 -11.26
C ALA A 270 -4.61 -11.00 -10.81
N VAL A 271 -3.66 -10.66 -11.66
CA VAL A 271 -2.23 -10.81 -11.36
C VAL A 271 -1.87 -9.94 -10.16
N ARG A 272 -1.20 -10.53 -9.15
CA ARG A 272 -0.65 -9.79 -8.01
C ARG A 272 0.72 -9.24 -8.38
N VAL A 273 0.79 -7.92 -8.50
CA VAL A 273 2.01 -7.18 -8.81
C VAL A 273 2.41 -6.40 -7.58
N LEU A 274 3.65 -6.55 -7.12
CA LEU A 274 4.22 -5.69 -6.08
C LEU A 274 5.24 -4.77 -6.71
N VAL A 275 5.12 -3.49 -6.45
CA VAL A 275 6.06 -2.47 -6.92
C VAL A 275 6.93 -2.05 -5.75
N LEU A 276 8.20 -2.42 -5.75
CA LEU A 276 9.18 -2.05 -4.73
C LEU A 276 9.89 -0.78 -5.17
N GLY A 277 9.87 0.24 -4.33
CA GLY A 277 10.55 1.48 -4.66
C GLY A 277 10.63 2.49 -3.53
N ASP A 278 10.74 3.75 -3.91
CA ASP A 278 11.04 4.86 -3.02
C ASP A 278 9.87 5.86 -2.90
N SER A 279 10.19 7.16 -2.78
CA SER A 279 9.21 8.24 -2.80
C SER A 279 8.43 8.39 -4.08
N TRP A 280 8.77 7.71 -5.18
CA TRP A 280 7.95 7.71 -6.39
C TRP A 280 6.83 6.66 -6.31
N VAL A 281 7.10 5.53 -5.65
CA VAL A 281 6.12 4.47 -5.38
C VAL A 281 5.18 4.88 -4.25
N TRP A 282 5.72 5.54 -3.23
CA TRP A 282 4.98 6.22 -2.17
C TRP A 282 5.08 7.74 -2.34
N PRO A 283 4.36 8.32 -3.32
CA PRO A 283 4.51 9.72 -3.75
C PRO A 283 4.50 10.70 -2.58
N ALA A 284 5.52 11.57 -2.56
CA ALA A 284 5.41 12.86 -1.91
C ALA A 284 4.60 13.79 -2.81
N PHE A 285 3.27 13.69 -2.72
CA PHE A 285 2.42 14.64 -3.42
C PHE A 285 2.67 16.05 -2.86
N GLU A 286 3.23 16.90 -3.70
CA GLU A 286 3.52 18.31 -3.35
C GLU A 286 2.65 19.29 -4.16
N GLU A 287 1.60 18.81 -4.82
CA GLU A 287 0.61 19.66 -5.50
C GLU A 287 -0.41 20.25 -4.52
N SER A 288 -1.01 21.38 -4.89
CA SER A 288 -2.14 21.94 -4.16
C SER A 288 -3.44 21.27 -4.60
N GLY A 289 -4.24 20.82 -3.64
CA GLY A 289 -5.57 20.25 -3.92
C GLY A 289 -5.85 18.97 -3.14
N PRO A 290 -7.05 18.41 -3.30
CA PRO A 290 -7.39 17.14 -2.69
C PRO A 290 -6.57 16.03 -3.34
N ILE A 291 -5.92 15.23 -2.50
CA ILE A 291 -5.18 14.03 -2.90
C ILE A 291 -5.66 12.85 -2.04
N HIS A 292 -5.52 11.65 -2.57
CA HIS A 292 -5.69 10.41 -1.81
C HIS A 292 -4.47 9.52 -2.03
N VAL A 293 -4.14 8.67 -1.06
CA VAL A 293 -2.99 7.73 -1.13
C VAL A 293 -3.01 6.81 -2.36
N TRP A 294 -4.19 6.57 -2.93
CA TRP A 294 -4.39 5.75 -4.14
C TRP A 294 -4.10 6.51 -5.45
N ASP A 295 -3.87 7.82 -5.40
CA ASP A 295 -3.52 8.61 -6.58
C ASP A 295 -2.09 8.36 -7.07
N GLY A 296 -1.27 7.65 -6.28
CA GLY A 296 0.07 7.26 -6.70
C GLY A 296 0.05 6.30 -7.88
N TYR A 297 1.14 6.29 -8.65
CA TYR A 297 1.17 5.51 -9.89
C TYR A 297 0.88 4.01 -9.69
N PRO A 298 1.20 3.34 -8.57
CA PRO A 298 0.78 1.94 -8.38
C PRO A 298 -0.75 1.79 -8.32
N GLY A 299 -1.44 2.76 -7.71
CA GLY A 299 -2.90 2.81 -7.70
C GLY A 299 -3.49 3.07 -9.08
N ALA A 300 -2.91 4.00 -9.83
CA ALA A 300 -3.27 4.24 -11.23
C ALA A 300 -3.00 3.00 -12.12
N LEU A 301 -1.88 2.30 -11.90
CA LEU A 301 -1.54 1.05 -12.60
C LEU A 301 -2.57 -0.03 -12.30
N SER A 302 -3.07 -0.14 -11.07
CA SER A 302 -4.17 -1.07 -10.74
C SER A 302 -5.42 -0.82 -11.59
N TRP A 303 -5.79 0.43 -11.82
CA TRP A 303 -6.92 0.80 -12.67
C TRP A 303 -6.67 0.53 -14.15
N LEU A 304 -5.51 0.93 -14.68
CA LEU A 304 -5.18 0.80 -16.10
C LEU A 304 -4.87 -0.64 -16.53
N SER A 305 -4.42 -1.49 -15.61
CA SER A 305 -4.08 -2.88 -15.92
C SER A 305 -5.18 -3.88 -15.55
N GLY A 306 -6.05 -3.53 -14.60
CA GLY A 306 -6.93 -4.49 -13.93
C GLY A 306 -6.20 -5.45 -12.98
N TRP A 307 -4.91 -5.24 -12.73
CA TRP A 307 -4.10 -6.05 -11.80
C TRP A 307 -4.35 -5.67 -10.34
N ASN A 308 -4.05 -6.62 -9.46
CA ASN A 308 -3.94 -6.35 -8.03
C ASN A 308 -2.52 -5.80 -7.77
N VAL A 309 -2.38 -4.47 -7.75
CA VAL A 309 -1.10 -3.79 -7.54
C VAL A 309 -0.92 -3.42 -6.07
N ILE A 310 0.25 -3.75 -5.54
CA ILE A 310 0.70 -3.47 -4.17
C ILE A 310 1.82 -2.41 -4.24
N SER A 311 1.64 -1.29 -3.54
CA SER A 311 2.63 -0.21 -3.46
C SER A 311 3.60 -0.41 -2.28
N ALA A 312 4.83 -0.88 -2.54
CA ALA A 312 5.85 -1.06 -1.51
C ALA A 312 6.92 0.04 -1.61
N GLY A 313 6.51 1.29 -1.38
CA GLY A 313 7.40 2.46 -1.42
C GLY A 313 7.87 2.93 -0.04
N VAL A 314 9.15 3.33 0.09
CA VAL A 314 9.67 4.06 1.25
C VAL A 314 10.43 5.30 0.80
N ARG A 315 10.01 6.48 1.26
CA ARG A 315 10.68 7.73 0.90
C ARG A 315 12.16 7.71 1.34
N GLY A 316 13.05 8.08 0.42
CA GLY A 316 14.49 8.15 0.67
C GLY A 316 15.23 6.81 0.55
N GLN A 317 14.54 5.70 0.30
CA GLN A 317 15.16 4.38 0.24
C GLN A 317 15.74 4.09 -1.15
N GLY A 318 16.74 3.22 -1.22
CA GLY A 318 17.25 2.64 -2.45
C GLY A 318 17.78 1.24 -2.24
N TYR A 319 18.58 0.76 -3.19
CA TYR A 319 19.29 -0.52 -3.06
C TYR A 319 20.32 -0.46 -1.93
N LEU A 320 21.04 0.66 -1.84
CA LEU A 320 22.09 0.87 -0.84
C LEU A 320 21.75 2.02 0.12
N SER A 321 20.92 2.96 -0.31
CA SER A 321 20.45 4.07 0.51
C SER A 321 19.44 3.60 1.55
N SER A 322 19.79 3.81 2.82
CA SER A 322 18.94 3.44 3.95
C SER A 322 18.00 4.57 4.33
N ALA A 323 16.72 4.26 4.43
CA ALA A 323 15.71 5.15 5.01
C ALA A 323 14.78 4.34 5.92
N ALA A 324 14.26 4.99 6.96
CA ALA A 324 13.53 4.30 8.04
C ALA A 324 14.31 3.13 8.68
N GLY A 325 15.64 3.16 8.61
CA GLY A 325 16.54 2.13 9.16
C GLY A 325 16.76 0.92 8.26
N GLU A 326 16.42 0.99 6.97
CA GLU A 326 16.40 -0.17 6.08
C GLU A 326 16.69 0.15 4.61
N THR A 327 17.09 -0.86 3.85
CA THR A 327 17.31 -0.85 2.38
C THR A 327 16.30 -1.75 1.67
N TYR A 328 16.25 -1.74 0.33
CA TYR A 328 15.39 -2.65 -0.44
C TYR A 328 15.61 -4.12 -0.07
N LYS A 329 16.84 -4.55 0.16
CA LYS A 329 17.17 -5.88 0.67
C LYS A 329 16.35 -6.29 1.90
N ASP A 330 16.28 -5.41 2.89
CA ASP A 330 15.56 -5.67 4.14
C ASP A 330 14.05 -5.76 3.88
N ARG A 331 13.54 -4.91 2.97
CA ARG A 331 12.14 -4.92 2.52
C ARG A 331 11.75 -6.18 1.80
N ILE A 332 12.64 -6.76 1.00
CA ILE A 332 12.36 -7.98 0.26
C ILE A 332 11.99 -9.11 1.22
N VAL A 333 12.81 -9.30 2.25
CA VAL A 333 12.59 -10.34 3.27
C VAL A 333 11.35 -10.07 4.09
N ARG A 334 11.19 -8.83 4.57
CA ARG A 334 10.15 -8.51 5.54
C ARG A 334 8.77 -8.31 4.92
N ASP A 335 8.71 -7.71 3.74
CA ASP A 335 7.47 -7.18 3.19
C ASP A 335 7.15 -7.69 1.79
N VAL A 336 8.13 -8.06 0.95
CA VAL A 336 7.82 -8.55 -0.40
C VAL A 336 7.47 -10.03 -0.38
N ILE A 337 8.36 -10.85 0.21
CA ILE A 337 8.20 -12.31 0.26
C ILE A 337 6.88 -12.71 0.95
N PRO A 338 6.49 -12.14 2.11
CA PRO A 338 5.22 -12.50 2.76
C PRO A 338 3.97 -12.16 1.95
N GLN A 339 4.04 -11.21 1.02
CA GLN A 339 2.89 -10.83 0.18
C GLN A 339 2.66 -11.79 -0.98
N ASN A 340 3.65 -12.64 -1.27
CA ASN A 340 3.67 -13.61 -2.36
C ASN A 340 3.10 -13.04 -3.68
N PRO A 341 3.75 -12.01 -4.25
CA PRO A 341 3.38 -11.49 -5.55
C PRO A 341 3.72 -12.49 -6.67
N ALA A 342 2.97 -12.42 -7.76
CA ALA A 342 3.29 -13.11 -9.01
C ALA A 342 4.39 -12.38 -9.79
N VAL A 343 4.38 -11.05 -9.70
CA VAL A 343 5.31 -10.15 -10.38
C VAL A 343 5.86 -9.15 -9.36
N VAL A 344 7.17 -8.94 -9.36
CA VAL A 344 7.80 -7.82 -8.64
C VAL A 344 8.41 -6.86 -9.65
N ILE A 345 8.01 -5.60 -9.58
CA ILE A 345 8.62 -4.50 -10.32
C ILE A 345 9.56 -3.79 -9.35
N PHE A 346 10.87 -3.89 -9.63
CA PHE A 346 11.90 -3.13 -8.93
C PHE A 346 12.07 -1.78 -9.60
N THR A 347 11.89 -0.67 -8.89
CA THR A 347 12.30 0.63 -9.41
C THR A 347 13.76 0.89 -9.09
N GLY A 348 14.45 1.64 -9.95
CA GLY A 348 15.66 2.33 -9.53
C GLY A 348 15.35 3.37 -8.45
N SER A 349 16.39 3.94 -7.86
CA SER A 349 16.28 4.99 -6.85
C SER A 349 17.31 6.08 -7.11
N SER A 350 16.85 7.33 -7.09
CA SER A 350 17.73 8.51 -7.10
C SER A 350 18.38 8.77 -5.73
N ASN A 351 17.93 8.05 -4.69
CA ASN A 351 18.48 8.16 -3.33
C ASN A 351 19.83 7.44 -3.18
N ASP A 352 20.20 6.59 -4.15
CA ASP A 352 21.48 5.87 -4.18
C ASP A 352 22.65 6.73 -4.72
N HIS A 353 22.44 8.04 -4.96
CA HIS A 353 23.40 8.97 -5.59
C HIS A 353 24.78 9.10 -4.91
N LEU A 354 24.96 8.56 -3.70
CA LEU A 354 26.25 8.53 -3.00
C LEU A 354 27.10 7.27 -3.31
N PHE A 355 26.55 6.31 -4.04
CA PHE A 355 27.20 5.05 -4.40
C PHE A 355 27.56 5.04 -5.88
N SER A 356 28.55 4.22 -6.27
CA SER A 356 28.91 4.07 -7.67
C SER A 356 27.87 3.25 -8.45
N ASP A 357 27.78 3.50 -9.76
CA ASP A 357 26.89 2.78 -10.66
C ASP A 357 27.04 1.25 -10.52
N GLN A 358 28.26 0.74 -10.39
CA GLN A 358 28.54 -0.69 -10.24
C GLN A 358 28.16 -1.21 -8.84
N GLN A 359 28.29 -0.41 -7.79
CA GLN A 359 27.81 -0.79 -6.46
C GLN A 359 26.29 -0.97 -6.46
N ILE A 360 25.58 0.00 -7.04
CA ILE A 360 24.12 -0.01 -7.14
C ILE A 360 23.64 -1.20 -7.97
N ALA A 361 24.18 -1.37 -9.18
CA ALA A 361 23.84 -2.51 -10.04
C ALA A 361 24.16 -3.85 -9.35
N GLY A 362 25.32 -3.97 -8.70
CA GLY A 362 25.69 -5.18 -7.98
C GLY A 362 24.76 -5.51 -6.81
N GLU A 363 24.27 -4.51 -6.07
CA GLU A 363 23.29 -4.73 -5.00
C GLU A 363 21.92 -5.10 -5.57
N MET A 364 21.46 -4.42 -6.63
CA MET A 364 20.24 -4.80 -7.36
C MET A 364 20.27 -6.28 -7.78
N GLY A 365 21.38 -6.75 -8.34
CA GLY A 365 21.56 -8.16 -8.69
C GLY A 365 21.46 -9.10 -7.48
N ARG A 366 22.05 -8.73 -6.33
CA ARG A 366 21.95 -9.50 -5.07
C ARG A 366 20.52 -9.53 -4.52
N ASP A 367 19.82 -8.42 -4.54
CA ASP A 367 18.44 -8.29 -4.09
C ASP A 367 17.49 -9.16 -4.91
N ILE A 368 17.65 -9.15 -6.24
CA ILE A 368 16.90 -10.01 -7.16
C ILE A 368 17.17 -11.49 -6.84
N GLN A 369 18.42 -11.88 -6.60
CA GLN A 369 18.77 -13.26 -6.23
C GLN A 369 18.16 -13.68 -4.90
N ILE A 370 18.11 -12.79 -3.90
CA ILE A 370 17.44 -13.05 -2.61
C ILE A 370 15.97 -13.38 -2.85
N LEU A 371 15.29 -12.56 -3.66
CA LEU A 371 13.88 -12.77 -3.98
C LEU A 371 13.65 -14.07 -4.78
N GLN A 372 14.43 -14.32 -5.83
CA GLN A 372 14.31 -15.54 -6.65
C GLN A 372 14.59 -16.81 -5.85
N LYS A 373 15.54 -16.76 -4.90
CA LYS A 373 15.81 -17.89 -4.00
C LYS A 373 14.62 -18.19 -3.08
N ALA A 374 13.94 -17.16 -2.60
CA ALA A 374 12.78 -17.32 -1.74
C ALA A 374 11.50 -17.68 -2.50
N ASN A 375 11.37 -17.19 -3.74
CA ASN A 375 10.23 -17.46 -4.62
C ASN A 375 10.72 -17.68 -6.07
N PRO A 376 11.07 -18.92 -6.46
CA PRO A 376 11.57 -19.21 -7.81
C PRO A 376 10.57 -18.99 -8.95
N ASP A 377 9.27 -18.87 -8.64
CA ASP A 377 8.20 -18.68 -9.62
C ASP A 377 7.85 -17.19 -9.83
N VAL A 378 8.48 -16.26 -9.10
CA VAL A 378 8.24 -14.82 -9.24
C VAL A 378 8.81 -14.29 -10.55
N LEU A 379 7.99 -13.55 -11.31
CA LEU A 379 8.46 -12.79 -12.44
C LEU A 379 9.02 -11.45 -11.95
N ILE A 380 10.20 -11.07 -12.43
CA ILE A 380 10.86 -9.82 -12.04
C ILE A 380 10.97 -8.92 -13.26
N ILE A 381 10.64 -7.64 -13.07
CA ILE A 381 10.91 -6.55 -14.01
C ILE A 381 11.69 -5.50 -13.27
N VAL A 382 12.74 -4.97 -13.89
CA VAL A 382 13.52 -3.86 -13.35
C VAL A 382 13.21 -2.61 -14.16
N CYS A 383 13.05 -1.48 -13.47
CA CYS A 383 12.96 -0.17 -14.09
C CYS A 383 14.19 0.66 -13.69
N SER A 384 14.63 1.57 -14.56
CA SER A 384 15.59 2.60 -14.19
C SER A 384 15.04 3.49 -13.05
N PRO A 385 15.88 4.31 -12.40
CA PRO A 385 15.38 5.37 -11.52
C PRO A 385 14.37 6.26 -12.25
N TYR A 386 13.38 6.75 -11.50
CA TYR A 386 12.47 7.78 -12.00
C TYR A 386 13.04 9.14 -11.61
N GLU A 387 13.23 10.00 -12.60
CA GLU A 387 13.87 11.29 -12.42
C GLU A 387 13.10 12.37 -13.19
N ASN A 388 13.24 13.61 -12.73
CA ASN A 388 12.84 14.78 -13.48
C ASN A 388 13.92 15.07 -14.54
N GLY A 389 13.55 15.28 -15.81
CA GLY A 389 14.47 15.39 -16.94
C GLY A 389 15.57 16.48 -16.85
N GLY A 390 15.55 17.34 -15.83
CA GLY A 390 16.60 18.32 -15.53
C GLY A 390 17.71 17.85 -14.58
N ASP A 391 17.53 16.72 -13.89
CA ASP A 391 18.42 16.22 -12.84
C ASP A 391 19.35 15.07 -13.30
N GLN A 392 19.56 14.90 -14.62
CA GLN A 392 20.26 13.77 -15.28
C GLN A 392 21.61 13.35 -14.63
N LYS A 393 21.52 12.66 -13.50
CA LYS A 393 22.60 12.05 -12.72
C LYS A 393 22.15 10.61 -12.48
N ALA A 394 22.35 9.64 -13.35
CA ALA A 394 23.46 9.50 -14.28
C ALA A 394 23.10 8.47 -15.38
N PRO A 395 23.42 8.72 -16.66
CA PRO A 395 23.39 7.69 -17.69
C PRO A 395 24.16 6.42 -17.27
N GLY A 396 25.21 6.59 -16.46
CA GLY A 396 26.04 5.50 -15.92
C GLY A 396 25.28 4.50 -15.05
N GLN A 397 24.46 4.97 -14.10
CA GLN A 397 23.68 4.10 -13.21
C GLN A 397 22.71 3.23 -14.01
N THR A 398 21.95 3.84 -14.91
CA THR A 398 21.00 3.12 -15.77
C THR A 398 21.72 2.12 -16.67
N MET A 399 22.87 2.46 -17.25
CA MET A 399 23.65 1.53 -18.06
C MET A 399 24.17 0.34 -17.23
N ALA A 400 24.69 0.58 -16.02
CA ALA A 400 25.19 -0.47 -15.16
C ALA A 400 24.06 -1.41 -14.68
N MET A 401 22.93 -0.84 -14.25
CA MET A 401 21.75 -1.62 -13.86
C MET A 401 21.20 -2.43 -15.03
N LYS A 402 21.10 -1.84 -16.23
CA LYS A 402 20.67 -2.55 -17.45
C LYS A 402 21.61 -3.69 -17.80
N ALA A 403 22.93 -3.46 -17.75
CA ALA A 403 23.93 -4.49 -18.00
C ALA A 403 23.80 -5.66 -17.00
N GLU A 404 23.59 -5.36 -15.72
CA GLU A 404 23.38 -6.39 -14.70
C GLU A 404 22.05 -7.13 -14.88
N ALA A 405 20.96 -6.43 -15.17
CA ALA A 405 19.65 -7.03 -15.46
C ALA A 405 19.72 -7.98 -16.67
N MET A 406 20.42 -7.59 -17.73
CA MET A 406 20.71 -8.45 -18.87
C MET A 406 21.56 -9.67 -18.47
N ARG A 407 22.60 -9.48 -17.64
CA ARG A 407 23.47 -10.57 -17.17
C ARG A 407 22.70 -11.63 -16.37
N ILE A 408 21.72 -11.22 -15.58
CA ILE A 408 20.87 -12.12 -14.77
C ILE A 408 19.59 -12.57 -15.49
N GLY A 409 19.35 -12.09 -16.71
CA GLY A 409 18.23 -12.53 -17.55
C GLY A 409 16.87 -11.99 -17.14
N VAL A 410 16.79 -10.78 -16.57
CA VAL A 410 15.51 -10.12 -16.23
C VAL A 410 15.24 -8.92 -17.17
N PRO A 411 13.98 -8.67 -17.57
CA PRO A 411 13.62 -7.49 -18.34
C PRO A 411 13.99 -6.18 -17.63
N TYR A 412 14.46 -5.21 -18.40
CA TYR A 412 14.80 -3.87 -17.94
C TYR A 412 14.05 -2.81 -18.75
N ILE A 413 13.33 -1.93 -18.07
CA ILE A 413 12.62 -0.78 -18.65
C ILE A 413 13.42 0.49 -18.34
N ASP A 414 13.80 1.21 -19.40
CA ASP A 414 14.73 2.32 -19.34
C ASP A 414 13.99 3.66 -19.48
N PHE A 415 13.57 4.24 -18.35
CA PHE A 415 12.85 5.51 -18.29
C PHE A 415 13.74 6.75 -18.26
N ILE A 416 15.07 6.58 -18.28
CA ILE A 416 16.00 7.70 -18.46
C ILE A 416 16.18 7.97 -19.95
N ASN A 417 16.42 6.92 -20.75
CA ASN A 417 16.56 7.06 -22.20
C ASN A 417 15.21 7.12 -22.94
N LEU A 418 14.13 6.73 -22.28
CA LEU A 418 12.75 7.08 -22.62
C LEU A 418 12.21 8.02 -21.53
N PRO A 419 12.58 9.31 -21.54
CA PRO A 419 12.31 10.20 -20.41
C PRO A 419 10.81 10.23 -20.10
N LEU A 420 10.46 9.80 -18.89
CA LEU A 420 9.09 9.91 -18.39
C LEU A 420 8.64 11.36 -18.40
N PHE A 421 9.53 12.29 -18.04
CA PHE A 421 9.24 13.71 -17.98
C PHE A 421 10.33 14.52 -18.68
N ASP A 422 9.92 15.28 -19.68
CA ASP A 422 10.70 16.30 -20.34
C ASP A 422 9.91 17.62 -20.38
N GLN A 423 10.53 18.69 -20.88
CA GLN A 423 9.86 19.99 -20.97
C GLN A 423 8.60 19.94 -21.85
N SER A 424 8.55 19.04 -22.84
CA SER A 424 7.45 18.92 -23.79
C SER A 424 6.23 18.21 -23.20
N ASN A 425 6.43 17.15 -22.40
CA ASN A 425 5.34 16.34 -21.84
C ASN A 425 4.95 16.76 -20.39
N ASN A 426 5.86 17.41 -19.64
CA ASN A 426 5.58 17.90 -18.30
C ASN A 426 4.80 19.25 -18.28
N GLY A 427 4.52 19.84 -19.46
CA GLY A 427 3.68 21.04 -19.62
C GLY A 427 2.24 20.88 -19.12
N GLN A 428 1.83 19.67 -18.73
CA GLN A 428 0.57 19.34 -18.09
C GLN A 428 0.65 19.29 -16.55
N GLN A 429 1.73 19.80 -15.94
CA GLN A 429 1.93 19.75 -14.48
C GLN A 429 1.98 18.31 -13.95
N GLN A 430 2.72 17.45 -14.64
CA GLN A 430 2.90 16.06 -14.21
C GLN A 430 3.85 15.95 -13.01
N LEU A 431 4.75 16.92 -12.85
CA LEU A 431 5.58 17.08 -11.67
C LEU A 431 5.22 18.37 -10.91
N SER A 432 5.21 18.29 -9.58
CA SER A 432 5.21 19.43 -8.67
C SER A 432 6.44 19.30 -7.76
N LYS A 433 7.30 20.33 -7.74
CA LYS A 433 8.54 20.36 -6.93
C LYS A 433 9.46 19.13 -7.08
N GLY A 434 9.44 18.49 -8.25
CA GLY A 434 10.27 17.33 -8.56
C GLY A 434 9.64 15.97 -8.28
N HIS A 435 8.41 15.91 -7.74
CA HIS A 435 7.67 14.67 -7.51
C HIS A 435 6.39 14.58 -8.37
N PRO A 436 5.89 13.37 -8.67
CA PRO A 436 4.65 13.19 -9.42
C PRO A 436 3.46 13.87 -8.75
N THR A 437 2.70 14.60 -9.56
CA THR A 437 1.30 14.93 -9.24
C THR A 437 0.42 13.70 -9.45
N ARG A 438 -0.87 13.80 -9.13
CA ARG A 438 -1.87 12.79 -9.48
C ARG A 438 -1.93 12.54 -10.99
N LEU A 439 -1.78 13.60 -11.79
CA LEU A 439 -1.71 13.45 -13.25
C LEU A 439 -0.41 12.78 -13.68
N GLY A 440 0.73 13.17 -13.10
CA GLY A 440 2.01 12.52 -13.37
C GLY A 440 2.02 11.05 -12.97
N SER A 441 1.41 10.71 -11.85
CA SER A 441 1.22 9.32 -11.40
C SER A 441 0.40 8.50 -12.39
N SER A 442 -0.67 9.09 -12.93
CA SER A 442 -1.48 8.44 -13.98
C SER A 442 -0.69 8.26 -15.28
N TYR A 443 0.15 9.24 -15.63
CA TYR A 443 1.02 9.17 -16.80
C TYR A 443 2.08 8.07 -16.66
N ILE A 444 2.81 8.00 -15.52
CA ILE A 444 3.81 6.96 -15.25
C ILE A 444 3.18 5.58 -15.38
N ALA A 445 2.01 5.36 -14.77
CA ALA A 445 1.31 4.09 -14.85
C ALA A 445 0.98 3.69 -16.30
N GLY A 446 0.53 4.65 -17.11
CA GLY A 446 0.23 4.42 -18.53
C GLY A 446 1.47 4.11 -19.37
N VAL A 447 2.58 4.83 -19.15
CA VAL A 447 3.85 4.55 -19.84
C VAL A 447 4.42 3.21 -19.41
N LEU A 448 4.48 2.92 -18.11
CA LEU A 448 4.94 1.65 -17.58
C LEU A 448 4.14 0.48 -18.15
N LEU A 449 2.82 0.59 -18.24
CA LEU A 449 1.98 -0.46 -18.83
C LEU A 449 2.28 -0.68 -20.32
N LYS A 450 2.54 0.40 -21.09
CA LYS A 450 2.95 0.32 -22.50
C LYS A 450 4.31 -0.34 -22.66
N GLU A 451 5.27 0.01 -21.82
CA GLU A 451 6.61 -0.58 -21.85
C GLU A 451 6.56 -2.07 -21.49
N ILE A 452 5.77 -2.47 -20.49
CA ILE A 452 5.55 -3.90 -20.18
C ILE A 452 4.92 -4.62 -21.38
N ALA A 453 3.95 -4.00 -22.06
CA ALA A 453 3.34 -4.57 -23.26
C ALA A 453 4.31 -4.67 -24.46
N ALA A 454 5.41 -3.91 -24.46
CA ALA A 454 6.41 -3.87 -25.52
C ALA A 454 7.59 -4.83 -25.28
N ILE A 455 7.72 -5.43 -24.09
CA ILE A 455 8.76 -6.43 -23.81
C ILE A 455 8.63 -7.60 -24.79
N LYS A 456 9.77 -8.00 -25.38
CA LYS A 456 9.87 -9.06 -26.39
C LYS A 456 10.24 -10.40 -25.80
#